data_AF-E1QHX3-F1
#
_entry.id   AF-E1QHX3-F1
#
_cell.length_a   1.000
_cell.length_b   1.000
_cell.length_c   1.000
_cell.angle_alpha   90.00
_cell.angle_beta   90.00
_cell.angle_gamma   90.00
#
_symmetry.space_group_name_H-M   'P 1'
#
loop_
_entity.id
_entity.type
_entity.pdbx_description
1 polymer ?
#
loop_
_entity_poly.entity_id
_entity_poly.type
_entity_poly.pdbx_seq_one_letter_code
_entity_poly.pdbx_strand_id
1 'polypeptide(L)'
;MPTYLSPGIYTRETDFSFYVKQISTSSAAMVGVAEKGPINKPVLVTSWEQFINRFGSYINESYLAYAARAFFDNGGSVLYVTRIAHLTDPTDRDTLTALKASVVLQNREATPADALRIEAVNEGVWGDRLSVSIEDGSLDPANHFNLVVRHKGDVVEVFKDLSMDETLPNHVELAINDRSDFILVQDLAAAMGTPGDRPALGVFTLSGGDNGLTDLADADFIGDPSQHTGLYGFDEIDALNLLMVPGVTTVPVINAGIAYAEGRKDLLFIADTPMHLEPLEAVDFRKGQGMYSHAAFNSSYAALYYPWLEISDPVNSRKKLVPPCGAVAGCIARSDQKTNVWNAPAGIDRGRIFNTLSLDYKTSRGERDVLYPEGVNVIAVFPDTGINIWGQKTLQSQPSAVDRINVRRLMMYMEEAISESSRFVVFEPNHPQTWRALGRLINPFLQDIKDKGGLYDFAFQCDEETNTPAVIDRNEMVARVFVKPTKTAEFIELNFILTSTGADFKEII
;
A
#
# COMPACT_ATOMS: atom_id res chain seq x y z
N MET A 1 -38.02 -0.70 33.88
CA MET A 1 -38.13 -2.18 33.94
C MET A 1 -39.29 -2.61 33.07
N PRO A 2 -39.21 -3.73 32.32
CA PRO A 2 -40.33 -4.18 31.52
C PRO A 2 -41.42 -4.77 32.41
N THR A 3 -42.67 -4.45 32.08
CA THR A 3 -43.85 -4.95 32.78
C THR A 3 -44.36 -6.18 32.03
N TYR A 4 -44.27 -7.36 32.64
CA TYR A 4 -44.82 -8.59 32.07
C TYR A 4 -46.29 -8.73 32.51
N LEU A 5 -47.21 -8.88 31.55
CA LEU A 5 -48.67 -8.86 31.78
C LEU A 5 -49.31 -10.26 31.84
N SER A 6 -48.54 -11.33 31.69
CA SER A 6 -49.05 -12.71 31.69
C SER A 6 -48.06 -13.70 32.34
N PRO A 7 -48.52 -14.80 32.97
CA PRO A 7 -47.64 -15.85 33.48
C PRO A 7 -46.93 -16.60 32.35
N GLY A 8 -45.61 -16.75 32.42
CA GLY A 8 -44.79 -17.47 31.45
C GLY A 8 -43.31 -17.53 31.85
N ILE A 9 -42.52 -18.38 31.20
CA ILE A 9 -41.07 -18.38 31.32
C ILE A 9 -40.51 -17.43 30.26
N TYR A 10 -39.87 -16.35 30.72
CA TYR A 10 -39.22 -15.38 29.84
C TYR A 10 -37.71 -15.52 29.99
N THR A 11 -37.05 -16.00 28.93
CA THR A 11 -35.58 -15.97 28.86
C THR A 11 -35.16 -14.62 28.29
N ARG A 12 -34.14 -14.00 28.90
CA ARG A 12 -33.44 -12.85 28.34
C ARG A 12 -31.99 -13.24 28.17
N GLU A 13 -31.54 -13.23 26.93
CA GLU A 13 -30.13 -13.28 26.61
C GLU A 13 -29.63 -11.83 26.55
N THR A 14 -28.57 -11.53 27.28
CA THR A 14 -27.88 -10.24 27.20
C THR A 14 -26.42 -10.56 26.98
N ASP A 15 -25.98 -10.34 25.75
CA ASP A 15 -24.61 -10.58 25.34
C ASP A 15 -23.75 -9.38 25.74
N PHE A 16 -22.68 -9.65 26.49
CA PHE A 16 -21.66 -8.68 26.88
C PHE A 16 -20.26 -9.09 26.38
N SER A 17 -20.17 -10.02 25.42
CA SER A 17 -18.91 -10.57 24.91
C SER A 17 -18.21 -9.66 23.88
N PHE A 18 -18.13 -8.36 24.17
CA PHE A 18 -17.36 -7.43 23.34
C PHE A 18 -15.87 -7.73 23.49
N TYR A 19 -15.20 -8.03 22.37
CA TYR A 19 -13.76 -8.24 22.30
C TYR A 19 -13.12 -7.21 21.37
N VAL A 20 -11.84 -6.94 21.59
CA VAL A 20 -11.07 -6.06 20.70
C VAL A 20 -10.84 -6.77 19.37
N LYS A 21 -11.30 -6.16 18.26
CA LYS A 21 -11.20 -6.76 16.92
C LYS A 21 -9.73 -6.90 16.50
N GLN A 22 -9.38 -8.02 15.89
CA GLN A 22 -8.09 -8.18 15.24
C GLN A 22 -8.09 -7.37 13.94
N ILE A 23 -7.17 -6.41 13.83
CA ILE A 23 -7.02 -5.52 12.68
C ILE A 23 -5.90 -5.98 11.74
N SER A 24 -5.92 -5.50 10.50
CA SER A 24 -4.78 -5.66 9.58
C SER A 24 -3.53 -5.00 10.16
N THR A 25 -2.38 -5.66 9.99
CA THR A 25 -1.10 -5.19 10.54
C THR A 25 -0.02 -4.93 9.47
N SER A 26 -0.28 -5.35 8.24
CA SER A 26 0.71 -5.37 7.15
C SER A 26 0.13 -5.06 5.76
N SER A 27 -1.06 -4.47 5.67
CA SER A 27 -1.58 -3.96 4.39
C SER A 27 -0.68 -2.81 3.93
N ALA A 28 -0.16 -2.94 2.71
CA ALA A 28 0.78 -1.99 2.14
C ALA A 28 0.13 -1.15 1.03
N ALA A 29 0.63 0.06 0.83
CA ALA A 29 0.26 0.96 -0.25
C ALA A 29 1.52 1.37 -1.01
N MET A 30 1.42 1.35 -2.33
CA MET A 30 2.46 1.82 -3.24
C MET A 30 1.90 2.88 -4.20
N VAL A 31 2.59 4.00 -4.28
CA VAL A 31 2.37 5.01 -5.33
C VAL A 31 3.49 4.90 -6.35
N GLY A 32 3.15 4.86 -7.63
CA GLY A 32 4.17 4.85 -8.68
C GLY A 32 3.59 4.84 -10.08
N VAL A 33 4.47 4.75 -11.07
CA VAL A 33 4.07 4.65 -12.47
C VAL A 33 3.95 3.19 -12.87
N ALA A 34 2.92 2.87 -13.66
CA ALA A 34 2.67 1.52 -14.18
C ALA A 34 2.40 1.55 -15.70
N GLU A 35 2.55 0.39 -16.34
CA GLU A 35 2.31 0.22 -17.79
C GLU A 35 0.84 0.46 -18.17
N LYS A 36 -0.09 0.02 -17.31
CA LYS A 36 -1.53 0.16 -17.50
C LYS A 36 -2.25 0.26 -16.15
N GLY A 37 -3.58 0.34 -16.18
CA GLY A 37 -4.44 0.37 -15.00
C GLY A 37 -4.93 1.77 -14.66
N PRO A 38 -5.87 1.88 -13.71
CA PRO A 38 -6.54 3.13 -13.41
C PRO A 38 -5.59 4.13 -12.73
N ILE A 39 -5.62 5.39 -13.16
CA ILE A 39 -4.77 6.46 -12.66
C ILE A 39 -5.43 7.16 -11.46
N ASN A 40 -4.64 7.46 -10.42
CA ASN A 40 -5.10 8.14 -9.20
C ASN A 40 -6.33 7.46 -8.56
N LYS A 41 -6.38 6.13 -8.64
CA LYS A 41 -7.40 5.30 -7.97
C LYS A 41 -6.69 4.09 -7.34
N PRO A 42 -6.82 3.87 -6.02
CA PRO A 42 -6.21 2.73 -5.36
C PRO A 42 -6.89 1.44 -5.81
N VAL A 43 -6.09 0.44 -6.20
CA VAL A 43 -6.59 -0.90 -6.53
C VAL A 43 -5.93 -1.92 -5.61
N LEU A 44 -6.77 -2.76 -5.00
CA LEU A 44 -6.31 -3.89 -4.21
C LEU A 44 -5.74 -5.00 -5.10
N VAL A 45 -4.56 -5.47 -4.73
CA VAL A 45 -3.83 -6.57 -5.34
C VAL A 45 -3.32 -7.51 -4.23
N THR A 46 -3.59 -8.81 -4.37
CA THR A 46 -3.20 -9.82 -3.39
C THR A 46 -2.20 -10.84 -3.93
N SER A 47 -1.80 -10.74 -5.19
CA SER A 47 -0.75 -11.56 -5.79
C SER A 47 0.00 -10.84 -6.90
N TRP A 48 1.17 -11.35 -7.26
CA TRP A 48 1.95 -10.84 -8.38
C TRP A 48 1.22 -10.97 -9.73
N GLU A 49 0.48 -12.07 -9.93
CA GLU A 49 -0.30 -12.30 -11.14
C GLU A 49 -1.43 -11.28 -11.26
N GLN A 50 -2.12 -10.98 -10.14
CA GLN A 50 -3.13 -9.92 -10.12
C GLN A 50 -2.51 -8.54 -10.38
N PHE A 51 -1.29 -8.27 -9.88
CA PHE A 51 -0.57 -7.05 -10.20
C PHE A 51 -0.35 -6.92 -11.71
N ILE A 52 0.21 -7.95 -12.35
CA ILE A 52 0.44 -7.95 -13.81
C ILE A 52 -0.87 -7.74 -14.57
N ASN A 53 -1.94 -8.42 -14.16
CA ASN A 53 -3.22 -8.33 -14.84
C ASN A 53 -3.82 -6.92 -14.76
N ARG A 54 -3.65 -6.21 -13.64
CA ARG A 54 -4.22 -4.86 -13.45
C ARG A 54 -3.31 -3.74 -13.92
N PHE A 55 -2.01 -3.82 -13.64
CA PHE A 55 -1.04 -2.73 -13.81
C PHE A 55 0.02 -2.98 -14.89
N GLY A 56 0.08 -4.21 -15.43
CA GLY A 56 1.05 -4.60 -16.44
C GLY A 56 2.39 -5.04 -15.85
N SER A 57 3.40 -5.14 -16.72
CA SER A 57 4.70 -5.70 -16.37
C SER A 57 5.70 -4.60 -15.95
N TYR A 58 6.96 -4.99 -15.84
CA TYR A 58 8.08 -4.09 -15.57
C TYR A 58 8.24 -3.05 -16.70
N ILE A 59 8.43 -1.80 -16.29
CA ILE A 59 8.75 -0.66 -17.16
C ILE A 59 10.09 -0.06 -16.77
N ASN A 60 10.75 0.66 -17.67
CA ASN A 60 12.06 1.25 -17.39
C ASN A 60 11.96 2.55 -16.59
N GLU A 61 10.84 3.23 -16.75
CA GLU A 61 10.53 4.55 -16.20
C GLU A 61 10.15 4.49 -14.71
N SER A 62 9.94 3.30 -14.15
CA SER A 62 9.49 3.15 -12.75
C SER A 62 9.95 1.88 -12.07
N TYR A 63 10.03 1.96 -10.75
CA TYR A 63 10.35 0.84 -9.87
C TYR A 63 9.12 0.19 -9.21
N LEU A 64 7.91 0.67 -9.49
CA LEU A 64 6.67 0.19 -8.85
C LEU A 64 6.48 -1.33 -8.99
N ALA A 65 6.59 -1.87 -10.22
CA ALA A 65 6.45 -3.31 -10.46
C ALA A 65 7.55 -4.13 -9.76
N TYR A 66 8.77 -3.60 -9.70
CA TYR A 66 9.90 -4.25 -9.01
C TYR A 66 9.67 -4.31 -7.50
N ALA A 67 9.19 -3.22 -6.90
CA ALA A 67 8.87 -3.16 -5.48
C ALA A 67 7.65 -4.03 -5.13
N ALA A 68 6.62 -4.05 -5.97
CA ALA A 68 5.47 -4.94 -5.83
C ALA A 68 5.90 -6.41 -5.86
N ARG A 69 6.77 -6.80 -6.81
CA ARG A 69 7.33 -8.15 -6.86
C ARG A 69 8.11 -8.47 -5.57
N ALA A 70 8.99 -7.57 -5.15
CA ALA A 70 9.79 -7.75 -3.95
C ALA A 70 8.93 -7.87 -2.68
N PHE A 71 7.81 -7.15 -2.59
CA PHE A 71 6.84 -7.25 -1.50
C PHE A 71 6.23 -8.65 -1.40
N PHE A 72 5.67 -9.16 -2.50
CA PHE A 72 5.07 -10.50 -2.52
C PHE A 72 6.11 -11.60 -2.27
N ASP A 73 7.31 -11.48 -2.84
CA ASP A 73 8.40 -12.45 -2.64
C ASP A 73 8.90 -12.52 -1.20
N ASN A 74 8.75 -11.44 -0.43
CA ASN A 74 9.22 -11.37 0.94
C ASN A 74 8.13 -11.62 1.99
N GLY A 75 6.90 -11.95 1.57
CA GLY A 75 5.79 -12.38 2.43
C GLY A 75 4.63 -11.37 2.57
N GLY A 76 4.67 -10.30 1.79
CA GLY A 76 3.53 -9.40 1.60
C GLY A 76 2.33 -10.13 0.97
N SER A 77 1.12 -9.71 1.34
CA SER A 77 -0.13 -10.39 0.88
C SER A 77 -1.25 -9.44 0.48
N VAL A 78 -1.30 -8.23 1.04
CA VAL A 78 -2.31 -7.21 0.71
C VAL A 78 -1.56 -5.95 0.29
N LEU A 79 -1.72 -5.57 -0.98
CA LEU A 79 -1.09 -4.41 -1.57
C LEU A 79 -2.15 -3.55 -2.28
N TYR A 80 -2.29 -2.29 -1.86
CA TYR A 80 -3.00 -1.27 -2.61
C TYR A 80 -2.02 -0.53 -3.50
N VAL A 81 -2.38 -0.33 -4.75
CA VAL A 81 -1.53 0.35 -5.73
C VAL A 81 -2.28 1.51 -6.33
N THR A 82 -1.66 2.68 -6.35
CA THR A 82 -2.15 3.86 -7.06
C THR A 82 -1.16 4.18 -8.18
N ARG A 83 -1.63 4.05 -9.43
CA ARG A 83 -0.86 4.45 -10.61
C ARG A 83 -0.90 5.96 -10.78
N ILE A 84 0.25 6.55 -11.06
CA ILE A 84 0.42 7.99 -11.32
C ILE A 84 0.73 8.26 -12.79
N ALA A 85 0.23 9.39 -13.27
CA ALA A 85 0.58 10.04 -14.52
C ALA A 85 0.46 11.56 -14.31
N HIS A 86 1.04 12.34 -15.22
CA HIS A 86 1.15 13.79 -15.08
C HIS A 86 -0.20 14.50 -15.27
N LEU A 87 -0.52 15.38 -14.32
CA LEU A 87 -1.59 16.36 -14.37
C LEU A 87 -0.99 17.75 -14.59
N THR A 88 -1.46 18.48 -15.62
CA THR A 88 -0.97 19.86 -15.82
C THR A 88 -1.42 20.80 -14.70
N ASP A 89 -2.53 20.48 -14.02
CA ASP A 89 -2.94 21.06 -12.73
C ASP A 89 -3.29 19.92 -11.75
N PRO A 90 -2.49 19.69 -10.68
CA PRO A 90 -2.75 18.66 -9.68
C PRO A 90 -4.10 18.78 -8.96
N THR A 91 -4.73 19.96 -9.00
CA THR A 91 -6.03 20.24 -8.37
C THR A 91 -7.22 19.95 -9.29
N ASP A 92 -6.97 19.58 -10.54
CA ASP A 92 -7.99 19.25 -11.53
C ASP A 92 -7.66 17.95 -12.27
N ARG A 93 -8.44 16.89 -11.99
CA ARG A 93 -8.26 15.56 -12.58
C ARG A 93 -8.48 15.51 -14.09
N ASP A 94 -9.23 16.47 -14.65
CA ASP A 94 -9.52 16.52 -16.08
C ASP A 94 -8.31 17.00 -16.90
N THR A 95 -7.27 17.50 -16.22
CA THR A 95 -6.01 17.93 -16.84
C THR A 95 -5.00 16.80 -17.06
N LEU A 96 -5.46 15.55 -16.97
CA LEU A 96 -4.65 14.36 -17.15
C LEU A 96 -4.07 14.30 -18.57
N THR A 97 -2.75 14.12 -18.65
CA THR A 97 -2.03 14.06 -19.93
C THR A 97 -1.99 12.66 -20.54
N ALA A 98 -2.26 11.61 -19.75
CA ALA A 98 -2.33 10.25 -20.24
C ALA A 98 -3.54 10.06 -21.16
N LEU A 99 -3.36 9.31 -22.25
CA LEU A 99 -4.40 9.09 -23.27
C LEU A 99 -4.68 7.61 -23.47
N LYS A 100 -5.95 7.29 -23.71
CA LYS A 100 -6.36 5.96 -24.14
C LYS A 100 -6.08 5.78 -25.63
N ALA A 101 -5.50 4.64 -26.00
CA ALA A 101 -5.46 4.24 -27.39
C ALA A 101 -6.88 4.01 -27.89
N SER A 102 -7.20 4.48 -29.09
CA SER A 102 -8.54 4.30 -29.65
C SER A 102 -8.52 4.12 -31.17
N VAL A 103 -9.65 3.66 -31.69
CA VAL A 103 -9.93 3.59 -33.12
C VAL A 103 -11.42 3.87 -33.34
N VAL A 104 -11.74 4.58 -34.41
CA VAL A 104 -13.12 4.82 -34.84
C VAL A 104 -13.39 3.99 -36.08
N LEU A 105 -14.38 3.11 -36.00
CA LEU A 105 -14.81 2.25 -37.09
C LEU A 105 -15.93 2.94 -37.87
N GLN A 106 -15.82 2.90 -39.19
CA GLN A 106 -16.87 3.37 -40.08
C GLN A 106 -17.98 2.33 -40.20
N ASN A 107 -19.20 2.78 -40.49
CA ASN A 107 -20.34 1.91 -40.77
C ASN A 107 -20.25 1.30 -42.17
N ARG A 108 -21.22 0.46 -42.54
CA ARG A 108 -21.29 -0.22 -43.85
C ARG A 108 -22.17 0.48 -44.86
N GLU A 109 -22.56 1.72 -44.59
CA GLU A 109 -23.38 2.52 -45.49
C GLU A 109 -22.65 2.90 -46.78
N ALA A 110 -23.42 3.21 -47.83
CA ALA A 110 -22.86 3.64 -49.11
C ALA A 110 -22.00 4.92 -49.00
N THR A 111 -22.34 5.78 -48.03
CA THR A 111 -21.49 6.89 -47.58
C THR A 111 -21.05 6.56 -46.15
N PRO A 112 -19.82 6.06 -45.95
CA PRO A 112 -19.35 5.66 -44.63
C PRO A 112 -19.37 6.82 -43.64
N ALA A 113 -19.87 6.56 -42.44
CA ALA A 113 -19.86 7.46 -41.30
C ALA A 113 -19.35 6.73 -40.04
N ASP A 114 -18.89 7.49 -39.04
CA ASP A 114 -18.43 6.95 -37.76
C ASP A 114 -19.56 6.14 -37.10
N ALA A 115 -19.33 4.85 -36.84
CA ALA A 115 -20.31 3.94 -36.24
C ALA A 115 -19.94 3.56 -34.81
N LEU A 116 -18.69 3.16 -34.59
CA LEU A 116 -18.28 2.59 -33.32
C LEU A 116 -16.89 3.09 -32.95
N ARG A 117 -16.77 3.78 -31.83
CA ARG A 117 -15.48 4.09 -31.23
C ARG A 117 -15.12 2.98 -30.26
N ILE A 118 -13.89 2.48 -30.39
CA ILE A 118 -13.33 1.46 -29.51
C ILE A 118 -12.07 2.07 -28.88
N GLU A 119 -12.00 2.05 -27.56
CA GLU A 119 -10.86 2.57 -26.80
C GLU A 119 -10.33 1.51 -25.83
N ALA A 120 -9.06 1.61 -25.46
CA ALA A 120 -8.50 0.80 -24.39
C ALA A 120 -9.16 1.15 -23.05
N VAL A 121 -9.33 0.16 -22.17
CA VAL A 121 -10.01 0.34 -20.87
C VAL A 121 -9.34 1.41 -19.98
N ASN A 122 -8.02 1.57 -20.08
CA ASN A 122 -7.23 2.54 -19.33
C ASN A 122 -6.17 3.17 -20.23
N GLU A 123 -5.71 4.35 -19.85
CA GLU A 123 -4.70 5.14 -20.54
C GLU A 123 -3.35 4.41 -20.62
N GLY A 124 -2.60 4.68 -21.68
CA GLY A 124 -1.23 4.20 -21.84
C GLY A 124 -0.94 3.60 -23.21
N VAL A 125 0.35 3.59 -23.54
CA VAL A 125 0.92 3.05 -24.78
C VAL A 125 0.65 1.54 -24.92
N TRP A 126 0.32 0.86 -23.83
CA TRP A 126 -0.05 -0.56 -23.85
C TRP A 126 -1.24 -0.83 -24.78
N GLY A 127 -2.17 0.12 -24.90
CA GLY A 127 -3.37 0.05 -25.72
C GLY A 127 -3.08 0.00 -27.22
N ASP A 128 -1.95 0.56 -27.67
CA ASP A 128 -1.53 0.50 -29.08
C ASP A 128 -1.19 -0.93 -29.55
N ARG A 129 -1.05 -1.87 -28.59
CA ARG A 129 -0.84 -3.30 -28.85
C ARG A 129 -2.14 -4.08 -28.91
N LEU A 130 -3.29 -3.40 -28.87
CA LEU A 130 -4.61 -3.98 -29.08
C LEU A 130 -5.03 -3.89 -30.54
N SER A 131 -5.65 -4.94 -31.01
CA SER A 131 -6.38 -4.93 -32.28
C SER A 131 -7.72 -5.63 -32.14
N VAL A 132 -8.69 -5.18 -32.92
CA VAL A 132 -10.03 -5.75 -32.97
C VAL A 132 -10.32 -6.25 -34.38
N SER A 133 -10.92 -7.42 -34.47
CA SER A 133 -11.41 -7.98 -35.73
C SER A 133 -12.93 -7.95 -35.72
N ILE A 134 -13.51 -7.36 -36.76
CA ILE A 134 -14.95 -7.32 -36.99
C ILE A 134 -15.30 -8.32 -38.08
N GLU A 135 -16.20 -9.24 -37.75
CA GLU A 135 -16.72 -10.28 -38.62
C GLU A 135 -18.26 -10.21 -38.65
N ASP A 136 -18.89 -10.85 -39.64
CA ASP A 136 -20.34 -10.98 -39.65
C ASP A 136 -20.85 -11.85 -38.49
N GLY A 137 -22.07 -11.59 -38.03
CA GLY A 137 -22.72 -12.36 -36.97
C GLY A 137 -22.80 -13.85 -37.33
N SER A 138 -22.69 -14.70 -36.31
CA SER A 138 -22.74 -16.16 -36.50
C SER A 138 -24.15 -16.69 -36.72
N LEU A 139 -25.16 -16.05 -36.11
CA LEU A 139 -26.56 -16.43 -36.22
C LEU A 139 -27.33 -15.58 -37.23
N ASP A 140 -27.06 -14.27 -37.25
CA ASP A 140 -27.67 -13.33 -38.20
C ASP A 140 -26.57 -12.44 -38.83
N PRO A 141 -25.98 -12.88 -39.96
CA PRO A 141 -24.95 -12.12 -40.67
C PRO A 141 -25.43 -10.78 -41.25
N ALA A 142 -26.75 -10.55 -41.34
CA ALA A 142 -27.30 -9.33 -41.93
C ALA A 142 -27.45 -8.22 -40.88
N ASN A 143 -27.81 -8.58 -39.64
CA ASN A 143 -28.12 -7.62 -38.58
C ASN A 143 -27.11 -7.61 -37.43
N HIS A 144 -26.32 -8.68 -37.24
CA HIS A 144 -25.34 -8.77 -36.17
C HIS A 144 -23.90 -8.83 -36.68
N PHE A 145 -22.96 -8.65 -35.76
CA PHE A 145 -21.53 -8.78 -36.01
C PHE A 145 -20.81 -9.43 -34.82
N ASN A 146 -19.64 -10.00 -35.08
CA ASN A 146 -18.75 -10.52 -34.05
C ASN A 146 -17.56 -9.58 -33.87
N LEU A 147 -17.10 -9.43 -32.63
CA LEU A 147 -15.93 -8.65 -32.28
C LEU A 147 -14.92 -9.54 -31.55
N VAL A 148 -13.72 -9.65 -32.11
CA VAL A 148 -12.61 -10.41 -31.52
C VAL A 148 -11.52 -9.44 -31.10
N VAL A 149 -11.19 -9.40 -29.81
CA VAL A 149 -10.11 -8.58 -29.26
C VAL A 149 -8.82 -9.39 -29.22
N ARG A 150 -7.75 -8.79 -29.72
CA ARG A 150 -6.39 -9.33 -29.66
C ARG A 150 -5.46 -8.39 -28.92
N HIS A 151 -4.60 -8.95 -28.08
CA HIS A 151 -3.52 -8.21 -27.42
C HIS A 151 -2.19 -8.87 -27.78
N LYS A 152 -1.27 -8.09 -28.37
CA LYS A 152 0.02 -8.60 -28.90
C LYS A 152 -0.14 -9.74 -29.93
N GLY A 153 -1.27 -9.77 -30.63
CA GLY A 153 -1.60 -10.77 -31.67
C GLY A 153 -2.42 -11.96 -31.18
N ASP A 154 -2.41 -12.24 -29.87
CA ASP A 154 -3.16 -13.33 -29.25
C ASP A 154 -4.61 -12.91 -29.00
N VAL A 155 -5.55 -13.81 -29.28
CA VAL A 155 -6.98 -13.59 -29.00
C VAL A 155 -7.20 -13.64 -27.49
N VAL A 156 -7.68 -12.53 -26.93
CA VAL A 156 -7.95 -12.39 -25.48
C VAL A 156 -9.44 -12.43 -25.17
N GLU A 157 -10.28 -11.88 -26.03
CA GLU A 157 -11.74 -11.83 -25.82
C GLU A 157 -12.49 -12.01 -27.14
N VAL A 158 -13.66 -12.63 -27.07
CA VAL A 158 -14.53 -12.85 -28.22
C VAL A 158 -15.96 -12.55 -27.82
N PHE A 159 -16.58 -11.59 -28.51
CA PHE A 159 -17.98 -11.21 -28.36
C PHE A 159 -18.71 -11.57 -29.65
N LYS A 160 -19.83 -12.28 -29.52
CA LYS A 160 -20.56 -12.81 -30.67
C LYS A 160 -21.95 -12.22 -30.76
N ASP A 161 -22.42 -12.10 -32.00
CA ASP A 161 -23.76 -11.71 -32.38
C ASP A 161 -24.20 -10.40 -31.70
N LEU A 162 -23.32 -9.40 -31.75
CA LEU A 162 -23.55 -8.04 -31.25
C LEU A 162 -24.47 -7.26 -32.18
N SER A 163 -25.26 -6.36 -31.60
CA SER A 163 -26.16 -5.45 -32.32
C SER A 163 -25.78 -3.99 -32.11
N MET A 164 -26.07 -3.14 -33.10
CA MET A 164 -26.04 -1.67 -32.99
C MET A 164 -27.43 -1.10 -32.61
N ASP A 165 -28.41 -1.95 -32.29
CA ASP A 165 -29.73 -1.54 -31.80
C ASP A 165 -29.71 -1.40 -30.27
N GLU A 166 -29.87 -0.17 -29.76
CA GLU A 166 -29.89 0.15 -28.32
C GLU A 166 -31.02 -0.55 -27.55
N THR A 167 -32.09 -0.98 -28.24
CA THR A 167 -33.24 -1.64 -27.59
C THR A 167 -32.99 -3.12 -27.30
N LEU A 168 -31.95 -3.71 -27.89
CA LEU A 168 -31.66 -5.13 -27.76
C LEU A 168 -30.66 -5.41 -26.63
N PRO A 169 -30.80 -6.55 -25.91
CA PRO A 169 -29.89 -6.91 -24.83
C PRO A 169 -28.46 -7.28 -25.30
N ASN A 170 -28.28 -7.54 -26.60
CA ASN A 170 -26.98 -7.76 -27.24
C ASN A 170 -26.42 -6.47 -27.88
N HIS A 171 -26.95 -5.30 -27.51
CA HIS A 171 -26.38 -4.01 -27.90
C HIS A 171 -24.89 -3.94 -27.53
N VAL A 172 -24.07 -3.43 -28.44
CA VAL A 172 -22.60 -3.45 -28.36
C VAL A 172 -22.05 -2.85 -27.06
N GLU A 173 -22.55 -1.69 -26.62
CA GLU A 173 -22.08 -1.06 -25.38
C GLU A 173 -22.41 -1.91 -24.14
N LEU A 174 -23.66 -2.37 -24.03
CA LEU A 174 -24.12 -3.19 -22.89
C LEU A 174 -23.43 -4.55 -22.84
N ALA A 175 -23.12 -5.13 -24.00
CA ALA A 175 -22.49 -6.44 -24.09
C ALA A 175 -20.99 -6.41 -23.76
N ILE A 176 -20.30 -5.29 -24.03
CA ILE A 176 -18.84 -5.18 -23.91
C ILE A 176 -18.41 -4.41 -22.66
N ASN A 177 -18.97 -3.23 -22.37
CA ASN A 177 -18.40 -2.30 -21.38
C ASN A 177 -18.37 -2.85 -19.94
N ASP A 178 -19.31 -3.73 -19.58
CA ASP A 178 -19.35 -4.38 -18.27
C ASP A 178 -18.58 -5.71 -18.21
N ARG A 179 -18.10 -6.22 -19.35
CA ARG A 179 -17.53 -7.58 -19.46
C ARG A 179 -16.09 -7.62 -19.96
N SER A 180 -15.63 -6.61 -20.69
CA SER A 180 -14.26 -6.58 -21.22
C SER A 180 -13.27 -6.07 -20.17
N ASP A 181 -12.14 -6.76 -20.05
CA ASP A 181 -10.97 -6.34 -19.26
C ASP A 181 -9.99 -5.49 -20.10
N PHE A 182 -10.23 -5.30 -21.40
CA PHE A 182 -9.28 -4.71 -22.35
C PHE A 182 -9.78 -3.47 -23.07
N ILE A 183 -11.06 -3.43 -23.46
CA ILE A 183 -11.62 -2.36 -24.28
C ILE A 183 -12.92 -1.80 -23.69
N LEU A 184 -13.21 -0.55 -24.04
CA LEU A 184 -14.52 0.07 -23.92
C LEU A 184 -14.97 0.47 -25.33
N VAL A 185 -16.27 0.49 -25.53
CA VAL A 185 -16.89 0.83 -26.80
C VAL A 185 -17.95 1.90 -26.60
N GLN A 186 -18.06 2.78 -27.59
CA GLN A 186 -19.08 3.81 -27.66
C GLN A 186 -19.72 3.75 -29.04
N ASP A 187 -21.04 3.57 -29.08
CA ASP A 187 -21.84 3.68 -30.28
C ASP A 187 -21.94 5.16 -30.69
N LEU A 188 -21.56 5.43 -31.94
CA LEU A 188 -21.60 6.76 -32.57
C LEU A 188 -22.68 6.85 -33.66
N ALA A 189 -23.36 5.74 -33.97
CA ALA A 189 -24.37 5.67 -35.01
C ALA A 189 -25.74 6.16 -34.51
N ALA A 190 -26.66 6.41 -35.45
CA ALA A 190 -28.04 6.79 -35.12
C ALA A 190 -28.85 5.55 -34.69
N ALA A 191 -29.61 5.69 -33.61
CA ALA A 191 -30.27 4.67 -32.77
C ALA A 191 -31.25 3.65 -33.41
N MET A 192 -31.20 3.38 -34.71
CA MET A 192 -32.18 2.53 -35.42
C MET A 192 -31.66 1.11 -35.75
N GLY A 193 -30.38 0.81 -35.46
CA GLY A 193 -29.83 -0.56 -35.57
C GLY A 193 -29.97 -1.21 -36.94
N THR A 194 -29.90 -0.41 -38.02
CA THR A 194 -30.10 -0.92 -39.38
C THR A 194 -28.91 -1.79 -39.82
N PRO A 195 -29.08 -2.69 -40.81
CA PRO A 195 -27.98 -3.52 -41.32
C PRO A 195 -26.71 -2.76 -41.73
N GLY A 196 -26.85 -1.50 -42.15
CA GLY A 196 -25.75 -0.64 -42.58
C GLY A 196 -25.05 0.10 -41.43
N ASP A 197 -25.68 0.21 -40.25
CA ASP A 197 -25.08 0.84 -39.05
C ASP A 197 -23.96 -0.01 -38.44
N ARG A 198 -23.88 -1.30 -38.81
CA ARG A 198 -22.83 -2.21 -38.32
C ARG A 198 -21.43 -1.71 -38.69
N PRO A 199 -20.43 -1.90 -37.81
CA PRO A 199 -19.06 -1.53 -38.11
C PRO A 199 -18.51 -2.31 -39.31
N ALA A 200 -17.66 -1.66 -40.10
CA ALA A 200 -17.00 -2.22 -41.27
C ALA A 200 -16.19 -3.47 -40.91
N LEU A 201 -16.19 -4.46 -41.81
CA LEU A 201 -15.41 -5.69 -41.64
C LEU A 201 -13.92 -5.40 -41.75
N GLY A 202 -13.11 -6.08 -40.94
CA GLY A 202 -11.67 -5.97 -41.02
C GLY A 202 -10.98 -6.09 -39.67
N VAL A 203 -9.66 -5.88 -39.71
CA VAL A 203 -8.81 -5.83 -38.50
C VAL A 203 -8.36 -4.39 -38.32
N PHE A 204 -8.61 -3.85 -37.13
CA PHE A 204 -8.32 -2.47 -36.78
C PHE A 204 -7.40 -2.46 -35.56
N THR A 205 -6.30 -1.72 -35.65
CA THR A 205 -5.36 -1.51 -34.56
C THR A 205 -5.71 -0.22 -33.84
N LEU A 206 -5.75 -0.26 -32.50
CA LEU A 206 -5.87 0.96 -31.71
C LEU A 206 -4.56 1.74 -31.79
N SER A 207 -4.63 3.06 -31.72
CA SER A 207 -3.44 3.91 -31.65
C SER A 207 -3.69 5.17 -30.82
N GLY A 208 -2.61 5.91 -30.50
CA GLY A 208 -2.70 7.17 -29.78
C GLY A 208 -2.72 7.03 -28.25
N GLY A 209 -2.39 5.87 -27.71
CA GLY A 209 -2.21 5.70 -26.27
C GLY A 209 -0.98 6.45 -25.77
N ASP A 210 -1.13 7.15 -24.64
CA ASP A 210 -0.04 7.86 -23.96
C ASP A 210 -0.05 7.52 -22.47
N ASN A 211 1.12 7.26 -21.90
CA ASN A 211 1.29 6.99 -20.48
C ASN A 211 1.22 8.27 -19.62
N GLY A 212 1.30 9.46 -20.23
CA GLY A 212 1.27 10.74 -19.50
C GLY A 212 2.49 10.93 -18.60
N LEU A 213 3.68 10.56 -19.09
CA LEU A 213 4.94 10.64 -18.30
C LEU A 213 5.79 11.85 -18.64
N THR A 214 5.46 12.54 -19.74
CA THR A 214 6.10 13.81 -20.08
C THR A 214 5.78 14.83 -18.99
N ASP A 215 6.82 15.52 -18.51
CA ASP A 215 6.75 16.53 -17.43
C ASP A 215 6.26 16.01 -16.07
N LEU A 216 6.26 14.68 -15.86
CA LEU A 216 5.94 14.09 -14.56
C LEU A 216 6.80 14.70 -13.44
N ALA A 217 6.12 15.21 -12.42
CA ALA A 217 6.73 16.00 -11.35
C ALA A 217 6.43 15.41 -9.96
N ASP A 218 7.15 15.89 -8.95
CA ASP A 218 6.93 15.52 -7.54
C ASP A 218 5.47 15.74 -7.11
N ALA A 219 4.82 16.79 -7.64
CA ALA A 219 3.43 17.12 -7.35
C ALA A 219 2.44 16.01 -7.74
N ASP A 220 2.73 15.22 -8.78
CA ASP A 220 1.87 14.12 -9.22
C ASP A 220 1.91 12.94 -8.23
N PHE A 221 3.07 12.70 -7.60
CA PHE A 221 3.21 11.68 -6.56
C PHE A 221 2.59 12.14 -5.23
N ILE A 222 2.78 13.42 -4.88
CA ILE A 222 2.20 14.02 -3.67
C ILE A 222 0.67 14.03 -3.78
N GLY A 223 0.17 14.52 -4.91
CA GLY A 223 -1.25 14.67 -5.20
C GLY A 223 -1.94 15.78 -4.42
N ASP A 224 -3.26 15.81 -4.54
CA ASP A 224 -4.14 16.77 -3.89
C ASP A 224 -5.24 16.04 -3.08
N PRO A 225 -5.48 16.45 -1.81
CA PRO A 225 -6.47 15.82 -0.95
C PRO A 225 -7.92 16.01 -1.40
N SER A 226 -8.26 17.12 -2.05
CA SER A 226 -9.63 17.35 -2.54
C SER A 226 -9.96 16.49 -3.76
N GLN A 227 -8.94 16.12 -4.52
CA GLN A 227 -9.07 15.30 -5.73
C GLN A 227 -8.79 13.81 -5.51
N HIS A 228 -8.32 13.40 -4.33
CA HIS A 228 -7.86 12.04 -4.03
C HIS A 228 -6.84 11.53 -5.06
N THR A 229 -5.81 12.33 -5.34
CA THR A 229 -4.71 11.99 -6.25
C THR A 229 -3.42 11.71 -5.47
N GLY A 230 -2.42 11.08 -6.11
CA GLY A 230 -1.13 10.83 -5.46
C GLY A 230 -1.24 10.00 -4.18
N LEU A 231 -0.63 10.49 -3.09
CA LEU A 231 -0.71 9.88 -1.75
C LEU A 231 -2.14 9.88 -1.20
N TYR A 232 -2.92 10.94 -1.47
CA TYR A 232 -4.29 11.10 -0.98
C TYR A 232 -5.31 10.21 -1.68
N GLY A 233 -4.91 9.47 -2.71
CA GLY A 233 -5.73 8.40 -3.29
C GLY A 233 -6.08 7.31 -2.28
N PHE A 234 -5.33 7.17 -1.17
CA PHE A 234 -5.60 6.17 -0.13
C PHE A 234 -6.48 6.67 1.03
N ASP A 235 -6.99 7.89 0.99
CA ASP A 235 -7.78 8.49 2.09
C ASP A 235 -9.05 7.70 2.40
N GLU A 236 -9.64 7.05 1.39
CA GLU A 236 -10.82 6.19 1.55
C GLU A 236 -10.48 4.75 1.97
N ILE A 237 -9.18 4.40 2.04
CA ILE A 237 -8.74 3.05 2.39
C ILE A 237 -8.45 2.98 3.89
N ASP A 238 -9.38 2.38 4.61
CA ASP A 238 -9.22 2.01 6.01
C ASP A 238 -8.21 0.85 6.17
N ALA A 239 -7.55 0.78 7.33
CA ALA A 239 -6.64 -0.31 7.71
C ALA A 239 -5.40 -0.47 6.81
N LEU A 240 -4.85 0.64 6.33
CA LEU A 240 -3.54 0.68 5.69
C LEU A 240 -2.43 0.79 6.75
N ASN A 241 -1.35 0.02 6.62
CA ASN A 241 -0.31 -0.06 7.66
C ASN A 241 1.07 0.41 7.18
N LEU A 242 1.36 0.26 5.88
CA LEU A 242 2.65 0.61 5.29
C LEU A 242 2.43 1.44 4.03
N LEU A 243 3.23 2.48 3.82
CA LEU A 243 3.18 3.34 2.63
C LEU A 243 4.57 3.48 2.04
N MET A 244 4.67 3.48 0.71
CA MET A 244 5.92 3.71 0.01
C MET A 244 5.70 4.32 -1.38
N VAL A 245 6.70 5.06 -1.86
CA VAL A 245 6.76 5.60 -3.23
C VAL A 245 8.04 5.06 -3.89
N PRO A 246 8.02 3.83 -4.43
CA PRO A 246 9.24 3.12 -4.77
C PRO A 246 10.15 3.86 -5.77
N GLY A 247 11.38 4.13 -5.35
CA GLY A 247 12.41 4.74 -6.19
C GLY A 247 12.29 6.25 -6.36
N VAL A 248 11.29 6.90 -5.78
CA VAL A 248 11.16 8.37 -5.74
C VAL A 248 11.79 8.87 -4.45
N THR A 249 13.01 9.39 -4.57
CA THR A 249 13.85 9.80 -3.43
C THR A 249 13.98 11.31 -3.30
N THR A 250 13.12 12.05 -4.01
CA THR A 250 13.07 13.51 -3.96
C THR A 250 12.56 13.96 -2.59
N VAL A 251 13.19 15.01 -2.05
CA VAL A 251 12.90 15.55 -0.72
C VAL A 251 11.43 15.99 -0.58
N PRO A 252 10.80 16.64 -1.58
CA PRO A 252 9.38 17.01 -1.49
C PRO A 252 8.46 15.81 -1.30
N VAL A 253 8.66 14.73 -2.06
CA VAL A 253 7.84 13.51 -1.98
C VAL A 253 8.05 12.79 -0.65
N ILE A 254 9.28 12.69 -0.17
CA ILE A 254 9.57 12.09 1.14
C ILE A 254 8.91 12.90 2.27
N ASN A 255 9.03 14.23 2.25
CA ASN A 255 8.38 15.08 3.26
C ASN A 255 6.85 14.96 3.21
N ALA A 256 6.26 14.88 2.01
CA ALA A 256 4.84 14.67 1.86
C ALA A 256 4.40 13.28 2.38
N GLY A 257 5.16 12.22 2.09
CA GLY A 257 4.92 10.88 2.64
C GLY A 257 5.00 10.83 4.16
N ILE A 258 5.98 11.54 4.75
CA ILE A 258 6.09 11.72 6.21
C ILE A 258 4.86 12.45 6.76
N ALA A 259 4.51 13.61 6.18
CA ALA A 259 3.37 14.42 6.63
C ALA A 259 2.05 13.65 6.51
N TYR A 260 1.87 12.88 5.44
CA TYR A 260 0.70 12.03 5.22
C TYR A 260 0.60 10.95 6.31
N ALA A 261 1.71 10.26 6.61
CA ALA A 261 1.77 9.27 7.69
C ALA A 261 1.49 9.87 9.07
N GLU A 262 1.99 11.07 9.36
CA GLU A 262 1.73 11.80 10.60
C GLU A 262 0.29 12.31 10.72
N GLY A 263 -0.34 12.65 9.59
CA GLY A 263 -1.73 13.04 9.50
C GLY A 263 -2.66 11.87 9.85
N ARG A 264 -2.45 10.72 9.21
CA ARG A 264 -3.30 9.53 9.44
C ARG A 264 -3.01 8.79 10.74
N LYS A 265 -1.74 8.73 11.16
CA LYS A 265 -1.25 8.04 12.39
C LYS A 265 -1.50 6.52 12.45
N ASP A 266 -2.00 5.91 11.38
CA ASP A 266 -2.32 4.48 11.27
C ASP A 266 -1.32 3.71 10.37
N LEU A 267 -0.45 4.42 9.65
CA LEU A 267 0.55 3.85 8.74
C LEU A 267 2.00 4.29 9.01
N LEU A 268 2.96 3.48 8.55
CA LEU A 268 4.39 3.75 8.55
C LEU A 268 4.86 4.02 7.12
N PHE A 269 5.47 5.18 6.88
CA PHE A 269 6.11 5.51 5.61
C PHE A 269 7.52 4.91 5.53
N ILE A 270 7.76 4.10 4.49
CA ILE A 270 9.07 3.48 4.23
C ILE A 270 9.73 4.26 3.08
N ALA A 271 10.77 5.00 3.42
CA ALA A 271 11.56 5.78 2.48
C ALA A 271 12.85 5.05 2.09
N ASP A 272 13.30 5.28 0.87
CA ASP A 272 14.57 4.81 0.35
C ASP A 272 15.57 5.98 0.29
N THR A 273 16.87 5.70 0.47
CA THR A 273 17.91 6.68 0.10
C THR A 273 18.02 6.80 -1.43
N PRO A 274 18.61 7.87 -1.98
CA PRO A 274 19.10 7.86 -3.35
C PRO A 274 20.04 6.68 -3.62
N MET A 275 20.13 6.28 -4.90
CA MET A 275 21.06 5.23 -5.34
C MET A 275 22.51 5.69 -5.30
N HIS A 276 23.44 4.74 -5.18
CA HIS A 276 24.88 4.96 -5.26
C HIS A 276 25.46 5.92 -4.21
N LEU A 277 24.77 6.09 -3.08
CA LEU A 277 25.33 6.85 -1.95
C LEU A 277 26.36 6.02 -1.20
N GLU A 278 27.44 6.67 -0.80
CA GLU A 278 28.34 6.16 0.22
C GLU A 278 27.69 6.30 1.62
N PRO A 279 28.15 5.55 2.63
CA PRO A 279 27.57 5.57 3.98
C PRO A 279 27.43 6.97 4.60
N LEU A 280 28.44 7.83 4.47
CA LEU A 280 28.37 9.19 5.02
C LEU A 280 27.38 10.07 4.24
N GLU A 281 27.28 9.88 2.93
CA GLU A 281 26.33 10.61 2.07
C GLU A 281 24.89 10.21 2.37
N ALA A 282 24.64 8.96 2.79
CA ALA A 282 23.33 8.54 3.28
C ALA A 282 22.96 9.24 4.60
N VAL A 283 23.93 9.49 5.48
CA VAL A 283 23.73 10.32 6.70
C VAL A 283 23.48 11.78 6.31
N ASP A 284 24.24 12.33 5.37
CA ASP A 284 24.07 13.69 4.88
C ASP A 284 22.69 13.89 4.24
N PHE A 285 22.23 12.94 3.41
CA PHE A 285 20.87 12.91 2.87
C PHE A 285 19.83 12.90 3.98
N ARG A 286 20.00 12.02 4.97
CA ARG A 286 19.10 11.94 6.11
C ARG A 286 19.02 13.27 6.87
N LYS A 287 20.14 13.97 7.06
CA LYS A 287 20.25 15.22 7.83
C LYS A 287 20.02 16.49 7.03
N GLY A 288 19.94 16.41 5.70
CA GLY A 288 19.93 17.57 4.82
C GLY A 288 21.24 18.36 4.89
N GLN A 289 22.36 17.65 4.91
CA GLN A 289 23.73 18.17 4.96
C GLN A 289 24.50 17.82 3.67
N GLY A 290 25.76 18.24 3.57
CA GLY A 290 26.61 17.96 2.41
C GLY A 290 26.06 18.62 1.15
N MET A 291 25.72 17.82 0.14
CA MET A 291 25.10 18.28 -1.11
C MET A 291 23.59 18.52 -1.01
N TYR A 292 22.97 18.13 0.10
CA TYR A 292 21.53 18.27 0.32
C TYR A 292 21.23 19.55 1.13
N SER A 293 20.14 20.22 0.79
CA SER A 293 19.70 21.45 1.46
C SER A 293 18.24 21.32 1.87
N HIS A 294 18.01 20.71 3.04
CA HIS A 294 16.69 20.61 3.65
C HIS A 294 16.82 20.39 5.17
N ALA A 295 15.73 20.51 5.90
CA ALA A 295 15.73 20.09 7.29
C ALA A 295 15.95 18.58 7.39
N ALA A 296 16.66 18.12 8.42
CA ALA A 296 16.70 16.70 8.72
C ALA A 296 15.25 16.19 8.82
N PHE A 297 14.93 15.10 8.10
CA PHE A 297 13.64 14.43 8.27
C PHE A 297 13.40 14.16 9.76
N ASN A 298 12.17 14.16 10.26
CA ASN A 298 11.97 13.89 11.68
C ASN A 298 10.56 13.38 11.91
N SER A 299 10.43 12.07 12.08
CA SER A 299 9.15 11.47 12.37
C SER A 299 9.28 10.09 12.97
N SER A 300 8.44 9.78 13.95
CA SER A 300 8.27 8.40 14.40
C SER A 300 7.50 7.54 13.40
N TYR A 301 6.74 8.14 12.47
CA TYR A 301 5.89 7.44 11.48
C TYR A 301 6.60 7.16 10.16
N ALA A 302 7.92 7.36 10.10
CA ALA A 302 8.70 7.05 8.91
C ALA A 302 10.01 6.36 9.25
N ALA A 303 10.55 5.59 8.31
CA ALA A 303 11.83 4.91 8.40
C ALA A 303 12.57 5.00 7.05
N LEU A 304 13.88 5.25 7.10
CA LEU A 304 14.74 5.33 5.92
C LEU A 304 15.60 4.09 5.82
N TYR A 305 15.66 3.49 4.62
CA TYR A 305 16.42 2.27 4.35
C TYR A 305 17.53 2.51 3.33
N TYR A 306 18.66 1.86 3.58
CA TYR A 306 19.89 1.92 2.79
C TYR A 306 20.57 0.55 2.81
N PRO A 307 21.25 0.10 1.75
CA PRO A 307 21.30 0.64 0.40
C PRO A 307 20.26 -0.02 -0.53
N TRP A 308 20.34 0.27 -1.83
CA TRP A 308 19.52 -0.38 -2.87
C TRP A 308 19.89 -1.85 -3.06
N LEU A 309 18.93 -2.63 -3.56
CA LEU A 309 19.05 -4.07 -3.77
C LEU A 309 19.46 -4.36 -5.22
N GLU A 310 20.41 -5.26 -5.44
CA GLU A 310 20.78 -5.74 -6.78
C GLU A 310 20.03 -7.05 -7.08
N ILE A 311 19.24 -7.04 -8.16
CA ILE A 311 18.51 -8.22 -8.66
C ILE A 311 18.95 -8.58 -10.08
N SER A 312 18.59 -9.79 -10.53
CA SER A 312 18.57 -10.11 -11.96
C SER A 312 17.28 -9.56 -12.55
N ASP A 313 17.38 -8.58 -13.45
CA ASP A 313 16.24 -7.97 -14.11
C ASP A 313 15.46 -9.02 -14.91
N PRO A 314 14.19 -9.30 -14.58
CA PRO A 314 13.39 -10.29 -15.28
C PRO A 314 13.11 -9.94 -16.75
N VAL A 315 13.35 -8.70 -17.18
CA VAL A 315 13.14 -8.28 -18.58
C VAL A 315 14.30 -8.66 -19.49
N ASN A 316 15.54 -8.53 -19.03
CA ASN A 316 16.74 -8.63 -19.87
C ASN A 316 17.87 -9.50 -19.25
N SER A 317 17.64 -10.08 -18.08
CA SER A 317 18.57 -10.92 -17.32
C SER A 317 19.89 -10.24 -16.93
N ARG A 318 19.96 -8.90 -16.92
CA ARG A 318 21.11 -8.13 -16.43
C ARG A 318 20.91 -7.73 -14.98
N LYS A 319 22.00 -7.36 -14.31
CA LYS A 319 21.92 -6.80 -12.96
C LYS A 319 21.21 -5.45 -13.00
N LYS A 320 20.26 -5.24 -12.09
CA LYS A 320 19.54 -3.98 -11.91
C LYS A 320 19.41 -3.65 -10.44
N LEU A 321 19.59 -2.39 -10.09
CA LEU A 321 19.30 -1.88 -8.76
C LEU A 321 17.82 -1.55 -8.63
N VAL A 322 17.22 -1.96 -7.52
CA VAL A 322 15.82 -1.70 -7.17
C VAL A 322 15.72 -1.15 -5.74
N PRO A 323 14.73 -0.29 -5.47
CA PRO A 323 14.54 0.29 -4.15
C PRO A 323 14.21 -0.78 -3.10
N PRO A 324 14.73 -0.66 -1.87
CA PRO A 324 14.52 -1.66 -0.83
C PRO A 324 13.10 -1.66 -0.22
N CYS A 325 12.34 -0.55 -0.29
CA CYS A 325 11.04 -0.39 0.39
C CYS A 325 10.07 -1.57 0.18
N GLY A 326 9.95 -2.10 -1.04
CA GLY A 326 9.08 -3.24 -1.35
C GLY A 326 9.49 -4.51 -0.60
N ALA A 327 10.78 -4.85 -0.62
CA ALA A 327 11.31 -6.00 0.11
C ALA A 327 11.18 -5.82 1.64
N VAL A 328 11.46 -4.61 2.13
CA VAL A 328 11.34 -4.25 3.54
C VAL A 328 9.90 -4.41 4.02
N ALA A 329 8.93 -3.89 3.26
CA ALA A 329 7.51 -4.04 3.57
C ALA A 329 7.07 -5.51 3.58
N GLY A 330 7.59 -6.32 2.64
CA GLY A 330 7.35 -7.76 2.61
C GLY A 330 7.91 -8.45 3.86
N CYS A 331 9.14 -8.12 4.27
CA CYS A 331 9.73 -8.65 5.50
C CYS A 331 8.96 -8.24 6.75
N ILE A 332 8.43 -7.00 6.81
CA ILE A 332 7.54 -6.55 7.88
C ILE A 332 6.27 -7.42 7.92
N ALA A 333 5.62 -7.62 6.76
CA ALA A 333 4.43 -8.47 6.66
C ALA A 333 4.69 -9.91 7.11
N ARG A 334 5.79 -10.50 6.68
CA ARG A 334 6.20 -11.85 7.08
C ARG A 334 6.53 -11.94 8.57
N SER A 335 7.18 -10.92 9.12
CA SER A 335 7.49 -10.83 10.54
C SER A 335 6.23 -10.87 11.40
N ASP A 336 5.19 -10.14 10.97
CA ASP A 336 3.90 -10.12 11.65
C ASP A 336 3.19 -11.47 11.58
N GLN A 337 3.12 -12.09 10.40
CA GLN A 337 2.51 -13.40 10.20
C GLN A 337 3.21 -14.49 11.02
N LYS A 338 4.54 -14.39 11.16
CA LYS A 338 5.34 -15.34 11.93
C LYS A 338 5.26 -15.10 13.44
N THR A 339 5.11 -13.85 13.86
CA THR A 339 5.22 -13.43 15.26
C THR A 339 4.12 -12.46 15.68
N ASN A 340 4.48 -11.26 16.12
CA ASN A 340 3.56 -10.21 16.56
C ASN A 340 4.07 -8.86 16.08
N VAL A 341 3.21 -7.86 15.97
CA VAL A 341 3.52 -6.53 15.42
C VAL A 341 4.64 -5.80 16.19
N TRP A 342 4.75 -6.04 17.49
CA TRP A 342 5.74 -5.43 18.39
C TRP A 342 7.13 -6.07 18.33
N ASN A 343 7.33 -7.04 17.44
CA ASN A 343 8.62 -7.64 17.18
C ASN A 343 9.39 -6.88 16.09
N ALA A 344 10.70 -6.74 16.29
CA ALA A 344 11.58 -6.10 15.31
C ALA A 344 11.56 -6.81 13.95
N PRO A 345 11.19 -6.15 12.84
CA PRO A 345 11.21 -6.73 11.49
C PRO A 345 12.64 -6.76 10.90
N ALA A 346 13.62 -7.10 11.73
CA ALA A 346 15.05 -7.08 11.43
C ALA A 346 15.74 -8.35 11.96
N GLY A 347 17.00 -8.53 11.59
CA GLY A 347 17.82 -9.68 11.96
C GLY A 347 17.72 -10.85 10.98
N ILE A 348 18.42 -11.94 11.30
CA ILE A 348 18.67 -13.08 10.39
C ILE A 348 17.42 -13.90 10.01
N ASP A 349 16.36 -13.76 10.79
CA ASP A 349 15.15 -14.57 10.63
C ASP A 349 14.00 -13.74 10.04
N ARG A 350 13.62 -12.66 10.74
CA ARG A 350 12.52 -11.77 10.32
C ARG A 350 12.93 -10.84 9.18
N GLY A 351 14.15 -10.30 9.24
CA GLY A 351 14.69 -9.34 8.29
C GLY A 351 15.36 -9.92 7.06
N ARG A 352 15.34 -11.24 6.85
CA ARG A 352 16.02 -11.88 5.70
C ARG A 352 15.35 -11.55 4.37
N ILE A 353 16.09 -11.00 3.43
CA ILE A 353 15.57 -10.64 2.11
C ILE A 353 15.80 -11.81 1.13
N PHE A 354 14.75 -12.21 0.42
CA PHE A 354 14.80 -13.22 -0.63
C PHE A 354 14.84 -12.59 -2.03
N ASN A 355 15.19 -13.40 -3.03
CA ASN A 355 15.25 -13.04 -4.44
C ASN A 355 16.11 -11.80 -4.76
N THR A 356 17.15 -11.58 -3.97
CA THR A 356 18.14 -10.51 -4.16
C THR A 356 19.52 -11.11 -4.32
N LEU A 357 20.30 -10.63 -5.30
CA LEU A 357 21.64 -11.14 -5.61
C LEU A 357 22.71 -10.49 -4.73
N SER A 358 22.64 -9.18 -4.56
CA SER A 358 23.62 -8.38 -3.82
C SER A 358 22.99 -7.07 -3.38
N LEU A 359 23.79 -6.19 -2.79
CA LEU A 359 23.47 -4.81 -2.47
C LEU A 359 24.31 -3.87 -3.35
N ASP A 360 23.80 -2.67 -3.59
CA ASP A 360 24.53 -1.56 -4.23
C ASP A 360 25.82 -1.26 -3.47
N TYR A 361 25.71 -1.20 -2.14
CA TYR A 361 26.84 -1.02 -1.23
C TYR A 361 26.90 -2.13 -0.17
N LYS A 362 28.09 -2.62 0.15
CA LYS A 362 28.29 -3.65 1.19
C LYS A 362 28.93 -3.02 2.41
N THR A 363 28.11 -2.59 3.35
CA THR A 363 28.60 -1.87 4.54
C THR A 363 29.48 -2.72 5.44
N SER A 364 30.59 -2.16 5.90
CA SER A 364 31.39 -2.71 6.98
C SER A 364 30.68 -2.59 8.35
N ARG A 365 31.27 -3.14 9.40
CA ARG A 365 30.74 -2.92 10.77
C ARG A 365 30.89 -1.46 11.20
N GLY A 366 32.04 -0.84 10.95
CA GLY A 366 32.30 0.56 11.35
C GLY A 366 31.35 1.54 10.67
N GLU A 367 31.01 1.34 9.41
CA GLU A 367 30.02 2.18 8.71
C GLU A 367 28.60 2.01 9.28
N ARG A 368 28.23 0.79 9.67
CA ARG A 368 26.94 0.56 10.34
C ARG A 368 26.87 1.26 11.70
N ASP A 369 27.98 1.31 12.42
CA ASP A 369 28.09 2.04 13.70
C ASP A 369 27.95 3.57 13.50
N VAL A 370 28.20 4.09 12.29
CA VAL A 370 27.96 5.49 11.91
C VAL A 370 26.51 5.70 11.45
N LEU A 371 25.96 4.81 10.62
CA LEU A 371 24.63 4.93 10.02
C LEU A 371 23.49 4.75 11.06
N TYR A 372 23.62 3.77 11.95
CA TYR A 372 22.51 3.35 12.81
C TYR A 372 22.09 4.38 13.86
N PRO A 373 23.00 5.06 14.57
CA PRO A 373 22.62 6.13 15.50
C PRO A 373 21.85 7.27 14.82
N GLU A 374 22.10 7.50 13.55
CA GLU A 374 21.50 8.58 12.74
C GLU A 374 20.14 8.21 12.13
N GLY A 375 19.62 7.03 12.46
CA GLY A 375 18.30 6.58 12.02
C GLY A 375 18.25 6.10 10.57
N VAL A 376 19.39 5.69 10.00
CA VAL A 376 19.46 5.04 8.70
C VAL A 376 19.49 3.52 8.89
N ASN A 377 18.45 2.82 8.42
CA ASN A 377 18.35 1.37 8.56
C ASN A 377 19.17 0.67 7.48
N VAL A 378 20.19 -0.07 7.91
CA VAL A 378 21.11 -0.73 7.00
C VAL A 378 20.62 -2.12 6.64
N ILE A 379 20.61 -2.44 5.35
CA ILE A 379 20.51 -3.80 4.83
C ILE A 379 21.94 -4.28 4.62
N ALA A 380 22.28 -5.43 5.20
CA ALA A 380 23.66 -5.93 5.23
C ALA A 380 23.75 -7.37 4.73
N VAL A 381 24.90 -7.70 4.15
CA VAL A 381 25.21 -9.08 3.71
C VAL A 381 26.04 -9.77 4.77
N PHE A 382 25.61 -10.97 5.15
CA PHE A 382 26.34 -11.85 6.06
C PHE A 382 26.66 -13.17 5.34
N PRO A 383 27.87 -13.74 5.51
CA PRO A 383 28.29 -14.96 4.80
C PRO A 383 27.32 -16.15 4.97
N ASP A 384 26.82 -16.38 6.19
CA ASP A 384 26.04 -17.59 6.51
C ASP A 384 24.52 -17.39 6.42
N THR A 385 24.05 -16.15 6.58
CA THR A 385 22.61 -15.84 6.67
C THR A 385 22.09 -15.01 5.49
N GLY A 386 22.97 -14.61 4.56
CA GLY A 386 22.62 -13.86 3.36
C GLY A 386 22.34 -12.38 3.63
N ILE A 387 21.43 -11.81 2.85
CA ILE A 387 21.06 -10.40 2.89
C ILE A 387 19.96 -10.19 3.93
N ASN A 388 20.19 -9.32 4.91
CA ASN A 388 19.30 -9.11 6.04
C ASN A 388 19.15 -7.62 6.36
N ILE A 389 17.92 -7.21 6.69
CA ILE A 389 17.63 -5.93 7.33
C ILE A 389 18.30 -5.95 8.71
N TRP A 390 19.20 -5.01 8.94
CA TRP A 390 20.04 -4.90 10.14
C TRP A 390 19.82 -3.56 10.87
N GLY A 391 18.57 -3.08 10.85
CA GLY A 391 18.15 -1.90 11.59
C GLY A 391 16.63 -1.81 11.71
N GLN A 392 16.15 -1.12 12.74
CA GLN A 392 14.72 -0.88 12.98
C GLN A 392 14.45 0.50 13.60
N LYS A 393 15.24 1.50 13.24
CA LYS A 393 15.08 2.90 13.62
C LYS A 393 13.96 3.57 12.83
N THR A 394 13.22 4.44 13.50
CA THR A 394 12.40 5.44 12.80
C THR A 394 13.24 6.70 12.54
N LEU A 395 12.68 7.68 11.84
CA LEU A 395 13.32 8.98 11.62
C LEU A 395 13.21 9.90 12.84
N GLN A 396 12.76 9.42 13.99
CA GLN A 396 12.67 10.25 15.20
C GLN A 396 14.08 10.73 15.63
N SER A 397 14.32 12.04 15.59
CA SER A 397 15.63 12.60 15.95
C SER A 397 15.89 12.57 17.45
N GLN A 398 14.85 12.78 18.27
CA GLN A 398 14.99 12.77 19.74
C GLN A 398 14.85 11.34 20.28
N PRO A 399 15.83 10.82 21.07
CA PRO A 399 15.72 9.50 21.68
C PRO A 399 14.44 9.36 22.50
N SER A 400 13.61 8.39 22.14
CA SER A 400 12.33 8.09 22.78
C SER A 400 11.95 6.63 22.50
N ALA A 401 10.91 6.10 23.14
CA ALA A 401 10.50 4.72 22.87
C ALA A 401 10.04 4.51 21.41
N VAL A 402 9.52 5.55 20.76
CA VAL A 402 9.04 5.50 19.36
C VAL A 402 10.14 5.76 18.32
N ASP A 403 11.41 5.85 18.75
CA ASP A 403 12.57 5.85 17.85
C ASP A 403 12.88 4.46 17.26
N ARG A 404 12.05 3.45 17.59
CA ARG A 404 12.07 2.10 17.03
C ARG A 404 10.75 1.74 16.37
N ILE A 405 10.87 1.09 15.21
CA ILE A 405 9.74 0.66 14.37
C ILE A 405 8.83 -0.29 15.15
N ASN A 406 9.39 -1.25 15.90
CA ASN A 406 8.58 -2.24 16.61
C ASN A 406 7.68 -1.60 17.69
N VAL A 407 8.17 -0.57 18.39
CA VAL A 407 7.37 0.16 19.39
C VAL A 407 6.35 1.08 18.73
N ARG A 408 6.73 1.81 17.67
CA ARG A 408 5.76 2.66 16.94
C ARG A 408 4.61 1.84 16.37
N ARG A 409 4.91 0.68 15.76
CA ARG A 409 3.89 -0.22 15.21
C ARG A 409 3.01 -0.84 16.29
N LEU A 410 3.58 -1.18 17.46
CA LEU A 410 2.79 -1.59 18.63
C LEU A 410 1.78 -0.51 19.04
N MET A 411 2.24 0.75 19.13
CA MET A 411 1.36 1.88 19.49
C MET A 411 0.24 2.06 18.49
N MET A 412 0.54 2.06 17.18
CA MET A 412 -0.47 2.17 16.13
C MET A 412 -1.49 1.02 16.20
N TYR A 413 -1.01 -0.21 16.40
CA TYR A 413 -1.88 -1.38 16.54
C TYR A 413 -2.82 -1.25 17.75
N MET A 414 -2.31 -0.81 18.90
CA MET A 414 -3.14 -0.61 20.10
C MET A 414 -4.13 0.54 19.93
N GLU A 415 -3.69 1.68 19.39
CA GLU A 415 -4.51 2.87 19.17
C GLU A 415 -5.70 2.54 18.25
N GLU A 416 -5.43 1.90 17.11
CA GLU A 416 -6.46 1.51 16.14
C GLU A 416 -7.42 0.45 16.70
N ALA A 417 -6.90 -0.63 17.29
CA ALA A 417 -7.73 -1.71 17.80
C ALA A 417 -8.63 -1.24 18.96
N ILE A 418 -8.10 -0.40 19.86
CA ILE A 418 -8.87 0.18 20.97
C ILE A 418 -9.91 1.18 20.44
N SER A 419 -9.53 2.06 19.52
CA SER A 419 -10.43 3.05 18.91
C SER A 419 -11.64 2.37 18.27
N GLU A 420 -11.38 1.41 17.37
CA GLU A 420 -12.43 0.68 16.64
C GLU A 420 -13.37 -0.07 17.59
N SER A 421 -12.81 -0.73 18.59
CA SER A 421 -13.59 -1.53 19.53
C SER A 421 -14.33 -0.68 20.57
N SER A 422 -13.92 0.58 20.77
CA SER A 422 -14.56 1.50 21.70
C SER A 422 -15.77 2.23 21.11
N ARG A 423 -16.06 2.09 19.81
CA ARG A 423 -17.18 2.80 19.13
C ARG A 423 -18.54 2.61 19.80
N PHE A 424 -18.79 1.49 20.48
CA PHE A 424 -20.06 1.24 21.17
C PHE A 424 -20.36 2.23 22.31
N VAL A 425 -19.35 2.95 22.83
CA VAL A 425 -19.56 3.95 23.90
C VAL A 425 -20.09 5.28 23.36
N VAL A 426 -20.05 5.49 22.04
CA VAL A 426 -20.58 6.70 21.43
C VAL A 426 -22.10 6.73 21.63
N PHE A 427 -22.62 7.83 22.17
CA PHE A 427 -24.02 8.02 22.61
C PHE A 427 -24.46 7.26 23.87
N GLU A 428 -23.57 6.55 24.55
CA GLU A 428 -23.87 5.97 25.85
C GLU A 428 -23.79 7.02 26.98
N PRO A 429 -24.59 6.90 28.06
CA PRO A 429 -24.50 7.82 29.18
C PRO A 429 -23.10 7.83 29.81
N ASN A 430 -22.54 9.03 30.07
CA ASN A 430 -21.28 9.16 30.80
C ASN A 430 -21.50 8.86 32.29
N HIS A 431 -21.31 7.58 32.67
CA HIS A 431 -21.64 7.05 33.98
C HIS A 431 -20.66 5.92 34.37
N PRO A 432 -20.42 5.64 35.67
CA PRO A 432 -19.52 4.57 36.13
C PRO A 432 -19.79 3.17 35.57
N GLN A 433 -20.98 2.90 35.03
CA GLN A 433 -21.27 1.63 34.35
C GLN A 433 -20.58 1.55 32.99
N THR A 434 -20.61 2.62 32.20
CA THR A 434 -19.99 2.74 30.88
C THR A 434 -18.47 2.72 30.99
N TRP A 435 -17.90 3.41 31.99
CA TRP A 435 -16.46 3.38 32.25
C TRP A 435 -15.95 1.96 32.54
N ARG A 436 -16.69 1.22 33.39
CA ARG A 436 -16.39 -0.18 33.68
C ARG A 436 -16.58 -1.08 32.47
N ALA A 437 -17.54 -0.78 31.58
CA ALA A 437 -17.70 -1.52 30.33
C ALA A 437 -16.48 -1.34 29.41
N LEU A 438 -16.00 -0.10 29.26
CA LEU A 438 -14.77 0.20 28.52
C LEU A 438 -13.55 -0.50 29.13
N GLY A 439 -13.42 -0.48 30.47
CA GLY A 439 -12.35 -1.20 31.16
C GLY A 439 -12.41 -2.73 31.01
N ARG A 440 -13.61 -3.33 30.93
CA ARG A 440 -13.77 -4.77 30.66
C ARG A 440 -13.37 -5.16 29.25
N LEU A 441 -13.41 -4.22 28.29
CA LEU A 441 -12.96 -4.43 26.92
C LEU A 441 -11.43 -4.26 26.79
N ILE A 442 -10.89 -3.16 27.33
CA ILE A 442 -9.48 -2.77 27.09
C ILE A 442 -8.49 -3.58 27.93
N ASN A 443 -8.81 -3.87 29.21
CA ASN A 443 -7.85 -4.55 30.09
C ASN A 443 -7.46 -5.95 29.61
N PRO A 444 -8.40 -6.84 29.18
CA PRO A 444 -8.03 -8.14 28.65
C PRO A 444 -7.16 -8.05 27.39
N PHE A 445 -7.42 -7.08 26.52
CA PHE A 445 -6.61 -6.86 25.31
C PHE A 445 -5.17 -6.46 25.65
N LEU A 446 -4.97 -5.50 26.56
CA LEU A 446 -3.62 -5.10 26.98
C LEU A 446 -2.91 -6.23 27.75
N GLN A 447 -3.67 -7.04 28.50
CA GLN A 447 -3.12 -8.22 29.17
C GLN A 447 -2.63 -9.27 28.17
N ASP A 448 -3.38 -9.56 27.10
CA ASP A 448 -2.93 -10.47 26.04
C ASP A 448 -1.62 -10.00 25.38
N ILE A 449 -1.47 -8.69 25.11
CA ILE A 449 -0.22 -8.14 24.59
C ILE A 449 0.93 -8.31 25.60
N LYS A 450 0.67 -8.07 26.89
CA LYS A 450 1.67 -8.29 27.96
C LYS A 450 2.09 -9.75 28.06
N ASP A 451 1.14 -10.68 28.04
CA ASP A 451 1.39 -12.13 28.13
C ASP A 451 2.19 -12.64 26.91
N LYS A 452 1.97 -12.03 25.73
CA LYS A 452 2.76 -12.27 24.51
C LYS A 452 4.06 -11.44 24.43
N GLY A 453 4.46 -10.78 25.52
CA GLY A 453 5.74 -10.08 25.64
C GLY A 453 5.85 -8.75 24.88
N GLY A 454 4.74 -8.11 24.52
CA GLY A 454 4.73 -6.77 23.89
C GLY A 454 4.83 -5.63 24.90
N LEU A 455 4.40 -5.87 26.14
CA LEU A 455 4.44 -4.89 27.24
C LEU A 455 5.13 -5.49 28.46
N TYR A 456 5.94 -4.69 29.15
CA TYR A 456 6.35 -5.01 30.53
C TYR A 456 5.18 -4.79 31.49
N ASP A 457 4.39 -3.74 31.25
CA ASP A 457 3.30 -3.35 32.13
C ASP A 457 2.33 -2.37 31.44
N PHE A 458 1.12 -2.26 31.99
CA PHE A 458 0.12 -1.29 31.54
C PHE A 458 -0.82 -0.89 32.68
N ALA A 459 -1.52 0.23 32.50
CA ALA A 459 -2.64 0.63 33.34
C ALA A 459 -3.71 1.33 32.49
N PHE A 460 -4.98 1.17 32.88
CA PHE A 460 -6.11 1.83 32.25
C PHE A 460 -6.88 2.63 33.30
N GLN A 461 -7.16 3.90 33.01
CA GLN A 461 -7.93 4.79 33.88
C GLN A 461 -9.13 5.37 33.14
N CYS A 462 -10.34 5.08 33.64
CA CYS A 462 -11.58 5.74 33.24
C CYS A 462 -12.48 5.73 34.47
N ASP A 463 -12.49 6.85 35.20
CA ASP A 463 -13.09 6.97 36.53
C ASP A 463 -13.54 8.41 36.79
N GLU A 464 -13.91 8.71 38.04
CA GLU A 464 -14.36 10.04 38.48
C GLU A 464 -13.24 11.10 38.43
N GLU A 465 -11.96 10.69 38.45
CA GLU A 465 -10.83 11.62 38.33
C GLU A 465 -10.65 12.07 36.87
N THR A 466 -10.84 11.16 35.91
CA THR A 466 -10.77 11.51 34.48
C THR A 466 -12.07 12.14 33.98
N ASN A 467 -13.22 11.77 34.54
CA ASN A 467 -14.55 12.23 34.16
C ASN A 467 -15.21 13.06 35.27
N THR A 468 -14.57 14.18 35.60
CA THR A 468 -15.13 15.17 36.56
C THR A 468 -16.49 15.72 36.08
N PRO A 469 -17.32 16.32 36.97
CA PRO A 469 -18.59 16.93 36.57
C PRO A 469 -18.46 17.90 35.38
N ALA A 470 -17.38 18.69 35.33
CA ALA A 470 -17.15 19.62 34.22
C ALA A 470 -16.87 18.92 32.87
N VAL A 471 -16.29 17.72 32.86
CA VAL A 471 -16.08 16.90 31.65
C VAL A 471 -17.42 16.31 31.20
N ILE A 472 -18.19 15.79 32.16
CA ILE A 472 -19.54 15.24 31.93
C ILE A 472 -20.47 16.34 31.37
N ASP A 473 -20.46 17.54 31.96
CA ASP A 473 -21.28 18.68 31.52
C ASP A 473 -20.92 19.18 30.12
N ARG A 474 -19.68 18.90 29.64
CA ARG A 474 -19.27 19.14 28.25
C ARG A 474 -19.64 17.99 27.29
N ASN A 475 -20.29 16.94 27.79
CA ASN A 475 -20.60 15.72 27.04
C ASN A 475 -19.36 14.98 26.53
N GLU A 476 -18.24 15.11 27.23
CA GLU A 476 -16.98 14.42 26.93
C GLU A 476 -16.84 13.18 27.82
N MET A 477 -16.15 12.14 27.36
CA MET A 477 -15.68 11.03 28.19
C MET A 477 -14.18 10.85 27.96
N VAL A 478 -13.40 10.81 29.04
CA VAL A 478 -11.93 10.71 28.97
C VAL A 478 -11.47 9.42 29.62
N ALA A 479 -10.71 8.64 28.84
CA ALA A 479 -9.97 7.48 29.32
C ALA A 479 -8.47 7.68 29.04
N ARG A 480 -7.62 7.14 29.92
CA ARG A 480 -6.16 7.16 29.78
C ARG A 480 -5.63 5.74 29.73
N VAL A 481 -4.76 5.49 28.76
CA VAL A 481 -4.03 4.22 28.62
C VAL A 481 -2.55 4.49 28.88
N PHE A 482 -1.99 3.81 29.87
CA PHE A 482 -0.57 3.87 30.21
C PHE A 482 0.08 2.56 29.81
N VAL A 483 1.20 2.62 29.08
CA VAL A 483 1.91 1.43 28.59
C VAL A 483 3.41 1.53 28.81
N LYS A 484 4.04 0.39 29.14
CA LYS A 484 5.49 0.23 29.18
C LYS A 484 5.88 -0.82 28.13
N PRO A 485 6.21 -0.42 26.89
CA PRO A 485 6.50 -1.36 25.81
C PRO A 485 7.79 -2.13 26.07
N THR A 486 7.84 -3.39 25.61
CA THR A 486 9.09 -4.14 25.59
C THR A 486 10.05 -3.56 24.54
N LYS A 487 11.35 -3.64 24.84
CA LYS A 487 12.42 -3.14 23.97
C LYS A 487 13.17 -4.32 23.37
N THR A 488 13.51 -4.22 22.08
CA THR A 488 14.33 -5.23 21.42
C THR A 488 15.78 -5.13 21.88
N ALA A 489 16.43 -6.27 22.12
CA ALA A 489 17.88 -6.32 22.36
C ALA A 489 18.64 -6.14 21.04
N GLU A 490 19.34 -5.02 20.88
CA GLU A 490 20.08 -4.67 19.65
C GLU A 490 21.59 -4.76 19.81
N PHE A 491 22.07 -4.58 21.04
CA PHE A 491 23.48 -4.64 21.41
C PHE A 491 23.64 -5.74 22.45
N ILE A 492 24.38 -6.79 22.11
CA ILE A 492 24.67 -7.91 23.00
C ILE A 492 26.15 -7.85 23.33
N GLU A 493 26.47 -7.52 24.57
CA GLU A 493 27.82 -7.55 25.10
C GLU A 493 28.03 -8.87 25.84
N LEU A 494 28.96 -9.70 25.35
CA LEU A 494 29.37 -10.93 26.03
C LEU A 494 30.75 -10.70 26.63
N ASN A 495 30.80 -10.54 27.94
CA ASN A 495 32.03 -10.34 28.68
C ASN A 495 32.65 -11.69 29.08
N PHE A 496 33.77 -12.03 28.45
CA PHE A 496 34.56 -13.21 28.79
C PHE A 496 35.57 -12.83 29.88
N ILE A 497 35.23 -13.16 31.13
CA ILE A 497 36.07 -12.88 32.30
C ILE A 497 36.95 -14.10 32.58
N LEU A 498 38.25 -13.97 32.34
CA LEU A 498 39.23 -14.98 32.71
C LEU A 498 39.69 -14.73 34.14
N THR A 499 39.59 -15.75 34.99
CA THR A 499 40.08 -15.69 36.36
C THR A 499 41.09 -16.81 36.62
N SER A 500 41.89 -16.64 37.67
CA SER A 500 42.86 -17.66 38.08
C SER A 500 42.14 -18.92 38.56
N THR A 501 42.74 -20.11 38.37
CA THR A 501 42.13 -21.41 38.71
C THR A 501 41.69 -21.54 40.18
N GLY A 502 42.25 -20.72 41.07
CA GLY A 502 41.92 -20.71 42.50
C GLY A 502 40.87 -19.68 42.90
N ALA A 503 40.36 -18.86 41.97
CA ALA A 503 39.38 -17.84 42.29
C ALA A 503 37.95 -18.40 42.28
N ASP A 504 37.14 -17.98 43.25
CA ASP A 504 35.72 -18.36 43.34
C ASP A 504 34.88 -17.43 42.45
N PHE A 505 34.06 -18.01 41.58
CA PHE A 505 33.14 -17.25 40.74
C PHE A 505 32.10 -16.46 41.55
N LYS A 506 31.80 -16.86 42.80
CA LYS A 506 30.91 -16.08 43.68
C LYS A 506 31.50 -14.73 44.12
N GLU A 507 32.81 -14.56 44.03
CA GLU A 507 33.47 -13.27 44.32
C GLU A 507 33.62 -12.40 43.06
N ILE A 508 33.31 -12.95 41.88
CA ILE A 508 33.54 -12.34 40.57
C ILE A 508 32.22 -11.93 39.88
N ILE A 509 31.13 -12.66 40.13
CA ILE A 509 29.74 -12.33 39.70
C ILE A 509 29.09 -11.40 40.72
#